data_AF-A0A2Z6S749-F1
#
_entry.id   AF-A0A2Z6S749-F1
#
_cell.length_a   1.000
_cell.length_b   1.000
_cell.length_c   1.000
_cell.angle_alpha   90.00
_cell.angle_beta   90.00
_cell.angle_gamma   90.00
#
_symmetry.space_group_name_H-M   'P 1'
#
loop_
_entity.id
_entity.type
_entity.pdbx_description
1 polymer ?
#
loop_
_entity_poly.entity_id
_entity_poly.type
_entity_poly.pdbx_seq_one_letter_code
_entity_poly.pdbx_strand_id
1 'polypeptide(L)'
;MSSPDELAAQASCYGLPYGIFGISCWFITFFSASLVHVDCPIFAPWKWFGNKRYQVQGLCLTFTSSILILGPAIFTCLKCKSDWKMFLVALGQLTPWSFKIMNDGLKIEIDNQKNQKLGKFYIMAGLILTIPLSLVGWIGMTALSISLTKTEKDVSIWIWSLYLIALFTFILAFCKDNTTFLLLMTYIFSTLHIIGSHVIFALVSNNLSGLAPTGAGMASSIIFFLGKRSLFIDPTN
;
A
#
# COMPACT_ATOMS: atom_id res chain seq x y z
N MET A 1 -10.09 -23.38 15.75
CA MET A 1 -11.28 -23.10 14.93
C MET A 1 -11.77 -21.75 15.42
N SER A 2 -11.71 -20.70 14.58
CA SER A 2 -11.97 -19.33 15.05
C SER A 2 -13.45 -19.00 14.95
N SER A 3 -14.09 -18.61 16.06
CA SER A 3 -15.42 -18.01 16.00
C SER A 3 -15.34 -16.58 15.42
N PRO A 4 -16.44 -16.01 14.90
CA PRO A 4 -16.48 -14.60 14.51
C PRO A 4 -16.00 -13.66 15.63
N ASP A 5 -16.35 -13.95 16.88
CA ASP A 5 -15.93 -13.18 18.06
C ASP A 5 -14.41 -13.25 18.29
N GLU A 6 -13.79 -14.41 18.06
CA GLU A 6 -12.33 -14.54 18.11
C GLU A 6 -11.65 -13.74 17.00
N LEU A 7 -12.25 -13.68 15.81
CA LEU A 7 -11.71 -12.92 14.68
C LEU A 7 -11.84 -11.41 14.90
N ALA A 8 -12.96 -10.96 15.49
CA ALA A 8 -13.16 -9.57 15.92
C ALA A 8 -12.17 -9.18 17.03
N ALA A 9 -11.95 -10.07 18.01
CA ALA A 9 -10.92 -9.88 19.03
C ALA A 9 -9.51 -9.80 18.43
N GLN A 10 -9.21 -10.63 17.42
CA GLN A 10 -7.95 -10.57 16.66
C GLN A 10 -7.81 -9.25 15.89
N ALA A 11 -8.87 -8.74 15.28
CA ALA A 11 -8.83 -7.46 14.57
C ALA A 11 -8.56 -6.26 15.52
N SER A 12 -8.88 -6.37 16.81
CA SER A 12 -8.66 -5.31 17.79
C SER A 12 -7.18 -4.95 18.03
N CYS A 13 -6.25 -5.88 17.75
CA CYS A 13 -4.82 -5.62 17.86
C CYS A 13 -4.29 -4.82 16.67
N TYR A 14 -5.00 -4.79 15.54
CA TYR A 14 -4.53 -4.21 14.29
C TYR A 14 -4.45 -2.68 14.39
N GLY A 15 -3.26 -2.11 14.16
CA GLY A 15 -2.97 -0.69 14.35
C GLY A 15 -2.89 0.15 13.07
N LEU A 16 -2.96 -0.49 11.90
CA LEU A 16 -2.88 0.19 10.61
C LEU A 16 -4.27 0.60 10.10
N PRO A 17 -4.36 1.58 9.19
CA PRO A 17 -5.63 1.99 8.60
C PRO A 17 -6.36 0.83 7.93
N TYR A 18 -7.68 0.74 8.11
CA TYR A 18 -8.56 -0.17 7.36
C TYR A 18 -9.88 0.50 7.03
N GLY A 19 -10.90 -0.24 6.57
CA GLY A 19 -12.22 0.31 6.24
C GLY A 19 -12.20 1.49 5.28
N ILE A 20 -13.14 2.43 5.47
CA ILE A 20 -13.28 3.61 4.60
C ILE A 20 -12.03 4.48 4.65
N PHE A 21 -11.43 4.66 5.83
CA PHE A 21 -10.20 5.44 5.96
C PHE A 21 -9.04 4.83 5.19
N GLY A 22 -8.80 3.53 5.33
CA GLY A 22 -7.77 2.78 4.61
C GLY A 22 -7.99 2.78 3.09
N ILE A 23 -9.22 2.55 2.64
CA ILE A 23 -9.59 2.63 1.22
C ILE A 23 -9.29 4.04 0.66
N SER A 24 -9.69 5.08 1.38
CA SER A 24 -9.39 6.48 1.00
C SER A 24 -7.87 6.71 0.92
N CYS A 25 -7.11 6.22 1.91
CA CYS A 25 -5.65 6.30 1.90
C CYS A 25 -5.05 5.60 0.68
N TRP A 26 -5.55 4.41 0.32
CA TRP A 26 -5.11 3.67 -0.85
C TRP A 26 -5.40 4.45 -2.14
N PHE A 27 -6.63 4.97 -2.30
CA PHE A 27 -7.00 5.77 -3.48
C PHE A 27 -6.12 7.00 -3.64
N ILE A 28 -5.91 7.78 -2.58
CA ILE A 28 -5.04 8.97 -2.66
C ILE A 28 -3.61 8.55 -3.00
N THR A 29 -3.11 7.41 -2.49
CA THR A 29 -1.77 6.88 -2.85
C THR A 29 -1.69 6.54 -4.32
N PHE A 30 -2.69 5.82 -4.82
CA PHE A 30 -2.81 5.43 -6.21
C PHE A 30 -2.82 6.66 -7.12
N PHE A 31 -3.72 7.61 -6.89
CA PHE A 31 -3.79 8.84 -7.68
C PHE A 31 -2.49 9.65 -7.61
N SER A 32 -1.86 9.75 -6.44
CA SER A 32 -0.58 10.46 -6.31
C SER A 32 0.52 9.80 -7.12
N ALA A 33 0.61 8.46 -7.09
CA ALA A 33 1.58 7.71 -7.87
C ALA A 33 1.31 7.83 -9.38
N SER A 34 0.05 7.73 -9.82
CA SER A 34 -0.32 7.91 -11.22
C SER A 34 -0.04 9.32 -11.73
N LEU A 35 -0.33 10.34 -10.93
CA LEU A 35 -0.18 11.73 -11.35
C LEU A 35 1.28 12.21 -11.40
N VAL A 36 2.18 11.56 -10.66
CA VAL A 36 3.63 11.80 -10.79
C VAL A 36 4.12 11.51 -12.22
N HIS A 37 3.50 10.58 -12.95
CA HIS A 37 3.90 10.28 -14.34
C HIS A 37 3.50 11.35 -15.35
N VAL A 38 2.52 12.20 -15.01
CA VAL A 38 2.08 13.34 -15.85
C VAL A 38 2.56 14.68 -15.28
N ASP A 39 3.57 14.66 -14.40
CA ASP A 39 4.15 15.83 -13.74
C ASP A 39 3.10 16.72 -13.02
N CYS A 40 2.02 16.11 -12.51
CA CYS A 40 0.92 16.79 -11.82
C CYS A 40 0.80 16.35 -10.34
N PRO A 41 1.85 16.51 -9.51
CA PRO A 41 1.86 15.98 -8.15
C PRO A 41 0.76 16.63 -7.28
N ILE A 42 -0.14 15.83 -6.70
CA ILE A 42 -1.22 16.32 -5.81
C ILE A 42 -0.66 17.11 -4.63
N PHE A 43 0.46 16.66 -4.07
CA PHE A 43 1.08 17.24 -2.88
C PHE A 43 2.13 18.33 -3.18
N ALA A 44 2.24 18.76 -4.43
CA ALA A 44 3.02 19.91 -4.83
C ALA A 44 2.29 20.72 -5.94
N PRO A 45 1.07 21.24 -5.65
CA PRO A 45 0.24 21.90 -6.66
C PRO A 45 0.87 23.16 -7.25
N TRP A 46 1.82 23.79 -6.55
CA TRP A 46 2.59 24.93 -7.08
C TRP A 46 3.42 24.56 -8.32
N LYS A 47 3.74 23.28 -8.53
CA LYS A 47 4.43 22.80 -9.73
C LYS A 47 3.52 22.62 -10.93
N TRP A 48 2.19 22.66 -10.78
CA TRP A 48 1.28 22.51 -11.92
C TRP A 48 1.37 23.69 -12.89
N PHE A 49 1.74 24.87 -12.38
CA PHE A 49 1.81 26.12 -13.15
C PHE A 49 3.25 26.55 -13.48
N GLY A 50 4.25 25.94 -12.85
CA GLY A 50 5.65 26.10 -13.23
C GLY A 50 6.05 24.96 -14.14
N ASN A 51 6.83 25.21 -15.20
CA ASN A 51 7.35 24.17 -16.10
C ASN A 51 8.43 23.27 -15.41
N LYS A 52 8.20 22.88 -14.15
CA LYS A 52 9.10 22.18 -13.25
C LYS A 52 8.65 20.73 -13.16
N ARG A 53 9.46 19.81 -13.67
CA ARG A 53 9.25 18.37 -13.55
C ARG A 53 9.26 17.95 -12.09
N TYR A 54 8.49 16.90 -11.77
CA TYR A 54 8.53 16.28 -10.45
C TYR A 54 9.94 15.75 -10.17
N GLN A 55 10.50 16.08 -9.01
CA GLN A 55 11.77 15.54 -8.58
C GLN A 55 11.56 14.44 -7.54
N VAL A 56 12.37 13.40 -7.63
CA VAL A 56 12.38 12.34 -6.62
C VAL A 56 12.74 12.95 -5.27
N GLN A 57 12.05 12.45 -4.25
CA GLN A 57 12.16 12.92 -2.88
C GLN A 57 13.60 12.85 -2.37
N GLY A 58 14.03 13.92 -1.68
CA GLY A 58 15.34 13.99 -1.05
C GLY A 58 15.53 12.94 0.05
N LEU A 59 16.78 12.51 0.26
CA LEU A 59 17.15 11.41 1.16
C LEU A 59 16.58 11.57 2.60
N CYS A 60 16.60 12.79 3.14
CA CYS A 60 16.10 13.10 4.49
C CYS A 60 14.59 12.84 4.62
N LEU A 61 13.80 13.27 3.64
CA LEU A 61 12.35 13.03 3.66
C LEU A 61 12.01 11.56 3.38
N THR A 62 12.79 10.89 2.52
CA THR A 62 12.65 9.45 2.28
C THR A 62 12.90 8.65 3.56
N PHE A 63 13.94 9.00 4.33
CA PHE A 63 14.23 8.39 5.62
C PHE A 63 13.11 8.62 6.64
N THR A 64 12.66 9.87 6.79
CA THR A 64 11.57 10.23 7.69
C THR A 64 10.28 9.50 7.32
N SER A 65 9.90 9.50 6.04
CA SER A 65 8.74 8.77 5.53
C SER A 65 8.84 7.28 5.81
N SER A 66 10.02 6.70 5.67
CA SER A 66 10.25 5.27 5.94
C SER A 66 10.03 4.93 7.42
N ILE A 67 10.48 5.78 8.36
CA ILE A 67 10.21 5.59 9.80
C ILE A 67 8.70 5.68 10.08
N LEU A 68 8.02 6.67 9.52
CA LEU A 68 6.58 6.88 9.73
C LEU A 68 5.73 5.76 9.11
N ILE A 69 6.26 5.00 8.16
CA ILE A 69 5.58 3.86 7.54
C ILE A 69 5.94 2.54 8.25
N LEU A 70 7.24 2.28 8.44
CA LEU A 70 7.72 1.04 9.05
C LEU A 70 7.40 0.96 10.53
N GLY A 71 7.49 2.08 11.27
CA GLY A 71 7.20 2.12 12.71
C GLY A 71 5.81 1.59 13.06
N PRO A 72 4.73 2.16 12.49
CA PRO A 72 3.36 1.64 12.67
C PRO A 72 3.16 0.19 12.23
N ALA A 73 3.82 -0.24 11.14
CA ALA A 73 3.74 -1.61 10.67
C ALA A 73 4.40 -2.58 11.66
N ILE A 74 5.61 -2.26 12.14
CA ILE A 74 6.33 -3.01 13.18
C ILE A 74 5.50 -3.05 14.47
N PHE A 75 4.95 -1.90 14.90
CA PHE A 75 4.08 -1.83 16.07
C PHE A 75 2.89 -2.79 15.95
N THR A 76 2.24 -2.80 14.78
CA THR A 76 1.12 -3.71 14.50
C THR A 76 1.57 -5.18 14.53
N CYS A 77 2.71 -5.49 13.91
CA CYS A 77 3.30 -6.84 13.95
C CYS A 77 3.61 -7.32 15.37
N LEU A 78 4.15 -6.44 16.23
CA LEU A 78 4.45 -6.77 17.63
C LEU A 78 3.17 -6.96 18.45
N LYS A 79 2.17 -6.09 18.24
CA LYS A 79 0.90 -6.14 18.96
C LYS A 79 0.05 -7.34 18.55
N CYS A 80 0.11 -7.74 17.28
CA CYS A 80 -0.60 -8.89 16.72
C CYS A 80 0.25 -10.16 16.61
N LYS A 81 1.33 -10.30 17.40
CA LYS A 81 2.31 -11.40 17.27
C LYS A 81 1.73 -12.82 17.32
N SER A 82 0.56 -12.99 17.95
CA SER A 82 -0.13 -14.29 18.06
C SER A 82 -0.97 -14.64 16.84
N ASP A 83 -1.20 -13.71 15.91
CA ASP A 83 -1.98 -13.93 14.70
C ASP A 83 -1.16 -13.65 13.45
N TRP A 84 -0.62 -14.72 12.88
CA TRP A 84 0.21 -14.67 11.68
C TRP A 84 -0.55 -14.06 10.49
N LYS A 85 -1.89 -14.16 10.42
CA LYS A 85 -2.66 -13.58 9.30
C LYS A 85 -2.58 -12.05 9.35
N MET A 86 -2.76 -11.48 10.53
CA MET A 86 -2.67 -10.04 10.75
C MET A 86 -1.24 -9.52 10.51
N PHE A 87 -0.24 -10.30 10.90
CA PHE A 87 1.16 -10.02 10.62
C PHE A 87 1.44 -9.93 9.11
N LEU A 88 1.01 -10.93 8.34
CA LEU A 88 1.22 -10.94 6.88
C LEU A 88 0.51 -9.77 6.20
N VAL A 89 -0.72 -9.45 6.63
CA VAL A 89 -1.45 -8.32 6.06
C VAL A 89 -0.79 -6.98 6.42
N ALA A 90 -0.29 -6.82 7.65
CA ALA A 90 0.44 -5.63 8.06
C ALA A 90 1.72 -5.42 7.24
N LEU A 91 2.47 -6.50 6.95
CA LEU A 91 3.60 -6.43 6.03
C LEU A 91 3.15 -6.09 4.60
N GLY A 92 2.06 -6.69 4.12
CA GLY A 92 1.50 -6.39 2.80
C GLY A 92 1.06 -4.92 2.62
N GLN A 93 0.80 -4.17 3.69
CA GLN A 93 0.50 -2.74 3.63
C GLN A 93 1.70 -1.87 3.22
N LEU A 94 2.92 -2.44 3.25
CA LEU A 94 4.17 -1.79 2.87
C LEU A 94 4.43 -1.85 1.35
N THR A 95 3.67 -2.64 0.59
CA THR A 95 3.89 -2.78 -0.87
C THR A 95 3.84 -1.45 -1.65
N PRO A 96 2.91 -0.50 -1.37
CA PRO A 96 2.92 0.80 -2.05
C PRO A 96 4.19 1.62 -1.78
N TRP A 97 4.79 1.47 -0.59
CA TRP A 97 6.03 2.16 -0.24
C TRP A 97 7.22 1.58 -1.02
N SER A 98 7.37 0.26 -1.06
CA SER A 98 8.43 -0.38 -1.84
C SER A 98 8.25 -0.16 -3.34
N PHE A 99 7.00 -0.16 -3.83
CA PHE A 99 6.70 0.12 -5.23
C PHE A 99 7.10 1.55 -5.58
N LYS A 100 6.86 2.51 -4.69
CA LYS A 100 7.30 3.88 -4.91
C LYS A 100 8.82 3.98 -5.05
N ILE A 101 9.60 3.28 -4.21
CA ILE A 101 11.07 3.25 -4.34
C ILE A 101 11.48 2.77 -5.74
N MET A 102 10.84 1.71 -6.24
CA MET A 102 11.06 1.21 -7.60
C MET A 102 10.71 2.27 -8.65
N ASN A 103 9.56 2.93 -8.52
CA ASN A 103 9.07 3.92 -9.47
C ASN A 103 9.95 5.19 -9.50
N ASP A 104 10.39 5.65 -8.33
CA ASP A 104 11.34 6.76 -8.18
C ASP A 104 12.67 6.41 -8.87
N GLY A 105 13.13 5.16 -8.77
CA GLY A 105 14.31 4.66 -9.49
C GLY A 105 14.18 4.71 -11.02
N LEU A 106 13.02 4.30 -11.55
CA LEU A 106 12.71 4.38 -12.99
C LEU A 106 12.69 5.83 -13.48
N LYS A 107 12.08 6.73 -12.71
CA LYS A 107 12.03 8.16 -13.02
C LYS A 107 13.44 8.77 -13.06
N ILE A 108 14.32 8.42 -12.11
CA ILE A 108 15.72 8.86 -12.10
C ILE A 108 16.46 8.39 -13.36
N GLU A 109 16.26 7.13 -13.76
CA GLU A 109 16.92 6.58 -14.96
C GLU A 109 16.47 7.27 -16.25
N ILE A 110 15.19 7.64 -16.35
CA ILE A 110 14.64 8.36 -17.52
C ILE A 110 15.12 9.83 -17.56
N ASP A 111 15.05 10.53 -16.43
CA ASP A 111 15.25 11.98 -16.40
C ASP A 111 16.72 12.41 -16.22
N ASN A 112 17.61 11.56 -15.67
CA ASN A 112 18.95 12.00 -15.29
C ASN A 112 20.06 10.96 -15.56
N GLN A 113 20.65 11.04 -16.75
CA GLN A 113 21.76 10.15 -17.17
C GLN A 113 22.95 10.14 -16.19
N LYS A 114 23.22 11.24 -15.48
CA LYS A 114 24.33 11.30 -14.50
C LYS A 114 24.08 10.42 -13.27
N ASN A 115 22.82 10.17 -12.91
CA ASN A 115 22.44 9.40 -11.73
C ASN A 115 21.92 7.98 -12.06
N GLN A 116 22.23 7.47 -13.26
CA GLN A 116 21.72 6.17 -13.71
C GLN A 116 22.06 5.01 -12.75
N LYS A 117 23.25 5.03 -12.15
CA LYS A 117 23.68 4.01 -11.18
C LYS A 117 22.78 3.98 -9.93
N LEU A 118 22.37 5.17 -9.46
CA LEU A 118 21.46 5.33 -8.33
C LEU A 118 20.04 4.88 -8.72
N GLY A 119 19.56 5.27 -9.91
CA GLY A 119 18.28 4.81 -10.45
C GLY A 119 18.17 3.29 -10.47
N LYS A 120 19.17 2.60 -11.03
CA LYS A 120 19.25 1.13 -11.05
C LYS A 120 19.24 0.49 -9.66
N PHE A 121 19.94 1.10 -8.69
CA PHE A 121 19.92 0.64 -7.31
C PHE A 121 18.51 0.72 -6.70
N TYR A 122 17.81 1.85 -6.90
CA TYR A 122 16.44 2.04 -6.42
C TYR A 122 15.46 1.06 -7.08
N ILE A 123 15.58 0.84 -8.38
CA ILE A 123 14.78 -0.16 -9.12
C ILE A 123 14.96 -1.54 -8.50
N MET A 124 16.21 -1.98 -8.32
CA MET A 124 16.51 -3.30 -7.76
C MET A 124 16.03 -3.44 -6.31
N ALA A 125 16.31 -2.45 -5.47
CA ALA A 125 15.85 -2.45 -4.07
C ALA A 125 14.32 -2.48 -3.99
N GLY A 126 13.65 -1.65 -4.79
CA GLY A 126 12.20 -1.60 -4.87
C GLY A 126 11.59 -2.92 -5.37
N LEU A 127 12.18 -3.57 -6.38
CA LEU A 127 11.75 -4.89 -6.86
C LEU A 127 11.90 -5.98 -5.79
N ILE A 128 13.07 -6.06 -5.16
CA ILE A 128 13.39 -7.04 -4.11
C ILE A 128 12.45 -6.90 -2.91
N LEU A 129 11.95 -5.70 -2.62
CA LEU A 129 10.98 -5.47 -1.55
C LEU A 129 9.53 -5.67 -2.01
N THR A 130 9.16 -5.16 -3.18
CA THR A 130 7.77 -5.17 -3.66
C THR A 130 7.27 -6.58 -3.92
N ILE A 131 8.08 -7.45 -4.53
CA ILE A 131 7.66 -8.82 -4.84
C ILE A 131 7.33 -9.59 -3.55
N PRO A 132 8.22 -9.71 -2.55
CA PRO A 132 7.91 -10.40 -1.31
C PRO A 132 6.78 -9.75 -0.52
N LEU A 133 6.75 -8.42 -0.40
CA LEU A 133 5.69 -7.73 0.36
C LEU A 133 4.31 -7.92 -0.29
N SER A 134 4.24 -7.87 -1.63
CA SER A 134 3.03 -8.19 -2.39
C SER A 134 2.58 -9.63 -2.16
N LEU A 135 3.51 -10.60 -2.27
CA LEU A 135 3.19 -12.01 -2.05
C LEU A 135 2.69 -12.27 -0.63
N VAL A 136 3.39 -11.74 0.37
CA VAL A 136 3.00 -11.81 1.79
C VAL A 136 1.62 -11.21 2.01
N GLY A 137 1.33 -10.06 1.39
CA GLY A 137 0.02 -9.42 1.44
C GLY A 137 -1.10 -10.28 0.84
N TRP A 138 -0.88 -10.87 -0.33
CA TRP A 138 -1.83 -11.80 -0.95
C TRP A 138 -2.04 -13.06 -0.12
N ILE A 139 -0.97 -13.65 0.44
CA ILE A 139 -1.08 -14.82 1.32
C ILE A 139 -1.89 -14.47 2.58
N GLY A 140 -1.59 -13.34 3.22
CA GLY A 140 -2.33 -12.87 4.40
C GLY A 140 -3.81 -12.64 4.11
N MET A 141 -4.12 -11.96 3.00
CA MET A 141 -5.49 -11.73 2.55
C MET A 141 -6.23 -13.03 2.25
N THR A 142 -5.57 -13.98 1.58
CA THR A 142 -6.13 -15.31 1.28
C THR A 142 -6.43 -16.09 2.57
N ALA A 143 -5.51 -16.05 3.53
CA ALA A 143 -5.68 -16.71 4.82
C ALA A 143 -6.85 -16.14 5.63
N LEU A 144 -7.00 -14.80 5.64
CA LEU A 144 -8.17 -14.14 6.23
C LEU A 144 -9.46 -14.55 5.51
N SER A 145 -9.45 -14.52 4.19
CA SER A 145 -10.57 -14.91 3.32
C SER A 145 -11.04 -16.35 3.58
N ILE A 146 -10.12 -17.31 3.68
CA ILE A 146 -10.43 -18.71 4.01
C ILE A 146 -10.99 -18.86 5.43
N SER A 147 -10.54 -18.00 6.36
CA SER A 147 -11.06 -18.00 7.72
C SER A 147 -12.50 -17.50 7.78
N LEU A 148 -12.84 -16.54 6.91
CA LEU A 148 -14.17 -15.90 6.84
C LEU A 148 -15.20 -16.63 6.00
N THR A 149 -14.78 -17.26 4.91
CA THR A 149 -15.70 -18.08 4.08
C THR A 149 -16.28 -19.27 4.84
N LYS A 150 -15.61 -19.68 5.93
CA LYS A 150 -16.14 -20.69 6.87
C LYS A 150 -17.23 -20.13 7.80
N THR A 151 -17.33 -18.81 7.94
CA THR A 151 -18.26 -18.15 8.87
C THR A 151 -19.36 -17.35 8.18
N GLU A 152 -19.10 -16.76 7.00
CA GLU A 152 -20.06 -15.90 6.28
C GLU A 152 -20.02 -16.12 4.75
N LYS A 153 -21.18 -16.44 4.15
CA LYS A 153 -21.31 -16.70 2.71
C LYS A 153 -21.15 -15.43 1.85
N ASP A 154 -21.62 -14.29 2.32
CA ASP A 154 -21.64 -13.04 1.53
C ASP A 154 -20.25 -12.44 1.32
N VAL A 155 -19.31 -12.70 2.23
CA VAL A 155 -17.90 -12.29 2.11
C VAL A 155 -17.22 -13.01 0.94
N SER A 156 -17.66 -14.22 0.61
CA SER A 156 -17.12 -15.03 -0.49
C SER A 156 -17.21 -14.32 -1.84
N ILE A 157 -18.36 -13.73 -2.17
CA ILE A 157 -18.59 -13.12 -3.49
C ILE A 157 -17.62 -11.96 -3.72
N TRP A 158 -17.48 -11.07 -2.73
CA TRP A 158 -16.56 -9.93 -2.79
C TRP A 158 -15.10 -10.33 -3.00
N ILE A 159 -14.67 -11.38 -2.29
CA ILE A 159 -13.32 -11.92 -2.40
C ILE A 159 -13.06 -12.44 -3.82
N TRP A 160 -13.99 -13.21 -4.39
CA TRP A 160 -13.86 -13.72 -5.76
C TRP A 160 -13.85 -12.59 -6.80
N SER A 161 -14.65 -11.54 -6.62
CA SER A 161 -14.60 -10.36 -7.49
C SER A 161 -13.23 -9.68 -7.46
N LEU A 162 -12.59 -9.58 -6.29
CA LEU A 162 -11.24 -9.01 -6.17
C LEU A 162 -10.19 -9.88 -6.88
N TYR A 163 -10.22 -11.21 -6.73
CA TYR A 163 -9.30 -12.09 -7.47
C TYR A 163 -9.53 -12.02 -8.98
N LEU A 164 -10.77 -11.88 -9.43
CA LEU A 164 -11.09 -11.71 -10.85
C LEU A 164 -10.51 -10.39 -11.39
N ILE A 165 -10.63 -9.29 -10.64
CA ILE A 165 -10.00 -8.01 -10.98
C ILE A 165 -8.47 -8.15 -11.03
N ALA A 166 -7.85 -8.82 -10.05
CA ALA A 166 -6.41 -9.09 -10.07
C ALA A 166 -5.98 -9.84 -11.33
N LEU A 167 -6.69 -10.92 -11.69
CA LEU A 167 -6.43 -11.68 -12.90
C LEU A 167 -6.54 -10.82 -14.15
N PHE A 168 -7.59 -10.00 -14.26
CA PHE A 168 -7.77 -9.11 -15.40
C PHE A 168 -6.67 -8.06 -15.49
N THR A 169 -6.27 -7.44 -14.37
CA THR A 169 -5.16 -6.48 -14.35
C THR A 169 -3.83 -7.12 -14.73
N PHE A 170 -3.59 -8.37 -14.33
CA PHE A 170 -2.42 -9.14 -14.72
C PHE A 170 -2.42 -9.38 -16.23
N ILE A 171 -3.53 -9.87 -16.81
CA ILE A 171 -3.65 -10.09 -18.27
C ILE A 171 -3.40 -8.78 -19.02
N LEU A 172 -4.07 -7.69 -18.62
CA LEU A 172 -3.90 -6.39 -19.26
C LEU A 172 -2.45 -5.90 -19.24
N ALA A 173 -1.72 -6.12 -18.13
CA ALA A 173 -0.32 -5.73 -18.00
C ALA A 173 0.55 -6.29 -19.14
N PHE A 174 0.26 -7.50 -19.65
CA PHE A 174 1.00 -8.13 -20.75
C PHE A 174 0.47 -7.78 -22.15
N CYS A 175 -0.75 -7.26 -22.26
CA CYS A 175 -1.37 -7.00 -23.56
C CYS A 175 -0.86 -5.72 -24.25
N LYS A 176 -0.22 -4.80 -23.52
CA LYS A 176 0.15 -3.48 -24.06
C LYS A 176 1.61 -3.14 -23.79
N ASP A 177 2.36 -2.92 -24.85
CA ASP A 177 3.76 -2.48 -24.78
C ASP A 177 3.87 -0.97 -24.50
N ASN A 178 3.43 -0.58 -23.30
CA ASN A 178 3.56 0.78 -22.81
C ASN A 178 4.01 0.73 -21.35
N THR A 179 5.23 1.19 -21.07
CA THR A 179 5.86 1.11 -19.75
C THR A 179 5.02 1.76 -18.65
N THR A 180 4.42 2.92 -18.91
CA THR A 180 3.56 3.60 -17.92
C THR A 180 2.32 2.78 -17.60
N PHE A 181 1.70 2.18 -18.63
CA PHE A 181 0.55 1.31 -18.45
C PHE A 181 0.91 0.02 -17.70
N LEU A 182 2.05 -0.59 -18.04
CA LEU A 182 2.59 -1.76 -17.36
C LEU A 182 2.84 -1.48 -15.86
N LEU A 183 3.47 -0.36 -15.54
CA LEU A 183 3.72 0.06 -14.15
C LEU A 183 2.41 0.30 -13.41
N LEU A 184 1.43 0.96 -14.03
CA LEU A 184 0.12 1.18 -13.44
C LEU A 184 -0.60 -0.14 -13.12
N MET A 185 -0.63 -1.07 -14.07
CA MET A 185 -1.26 -2.39 -13.87
C MET A 185 -0.52 -3.20 -12.81
N THR A 186 0.82 -3.17 -12.81
CA THR A 186 1.65 -3.84 -11.79
C THR A 186 1.40 -3.25 -10.40
N TYR A 187 1.24 -1.93 -10.27
CA TYR A 187 0.87 -1.29 -9.01
C TYR A 187 -0.51 -1.76 -8.53
N ILE A 188 -1.52 -1.76 -9.41
CA ILE A 188 -2.87 -2.21 -9.05
C ILE A 188 -2.82 -3.66 -8.58
N PHE A 189 -2.23 -4.55 -9.36
CA PHE A 189 -2.10 -5.97 -9.02
C PHE A 189 -1.35 -6.18 -7.70
N SER A 190 -0.21 -5.50 -7.52
CA SER A 190 0.63 -5.65 -6.33
C SER A 190 0.04 -5.02 -5.09
N THR A 191 -1.04 -4.23 -5.18
CA THR A 191 -1.65 -3.57 -4.03
C THR A 191 -3.12 -3.89 -3.84
N LEU A 192 -3.76 -4.65 -4.74
CA LEU A 192 -5.18 -4.97 -4.64
C LEU A 192 -5.51 -5.77 -3.36
N HIS A 193 -4.56 -6.55 -2.85
CA HIS A 193 -4.72 -7.25 -1.57
C HIS A 193 -4.96 -6.30 -0.39
N ILE A 194 -4.49 -5.05 -0.49
CA ILE A 194 -4.71 -4.01 0.52
C ILE A 194 -6.20 -3.64 0.57
N ILE A 195 -6.85 -3.45 -0.58
CA ILE A 195 -8.26 -3.09 -0.64
C ILE A 195 -9.12 -4.15 0.03
N GLY A 196 -8.97 -5.42 -0.35
CA GLY A 196 -9.78 -6.46 0.27
C GLY A 196 -9.42 -6.70 1.73
N SER A 197 -8.15 -6.47 2.14
CA SER A 197 -7.84 -6.48 3.58
C SER A 197 -8.59 -5.39 4.34
N HIS A 198 -8.71 -4.18 3.78
CA HIS A 198 -9.46 -3.09 4.41
C HIS A 198 -10.95 -3.40 4.56
N VAL A 199 -11.55 -4.00 3.52
CA VAL A 199 -12.96 -4.44 3.53
C VAL A 199 -13.16 -5.55 4.57
N ILE A 200 -12.33 -6.59 4.53
CA ILE A 200 -12.39 -7.71 5.47
C ILE A 200 -12.27 -7.21 6.91
N PHE A 201 -11.28 -6.39 7.22
CA PHE A 201 -11.10 -5.86 8.57
C PHE A 201 -12.30 -5.03 9.03
N ALA A 202 -12.89 -4.22 8.16
CA ALA A 202 -14.05 -3.41 8.52
C ALA A 202 -15.27 -4.28 8.86
N LEU A 203 -15.49 -5.36 8.11
CA LEU A 203 -16.56 -6.32 8.38
C LEU A 203 -16.33 -7.06 9.70
N VAL A 204 -15.12 -7.61 9.88
CA VAL A 204 -14.76 -8.42 11.06
C VAL A 204 -14.77 -7.61 12.35
N SER A 205 -14.28 -6.37 12.31
CA SER A 205 -14.24 -5.50 13.48
C SER A 205 -15.57 -4.77 13.73
N ASN A 206 -16.55 -4.93 12.83
CA ASN A 206 -17.78 -4.12 12.79
C ASN A 206 -17.49 -2.60 12.89
N ASN A 207 -16.38 -2.16 12.29
CA ASN A 207 -15.93 -0.76 12.30
C ASN A 207 -15.65 -0.28 10.87
N LEU A 208 -16.68 0.26 10.23
CA LEU A 208 -16.60 0.76 8.86
C LEU A 208 -15.68 1.98 8.71
N SER A 209 -15.54 2.80 9.77
CA SER A 209 -14.67 3.98 9.72
C SER A 209 -13.21 3.60 9.47
N GLY A 210 -12.77 2.49 10.09
CA GLY A 210 -11.44 1.95 9.91
C GLY A 210 -10.33 2.71 10.63
N LEU A 211 -10.70 3.55 11.60
CA LEU A 211 -9.81 4.08 12.63
C LEU A 211 -9.94 3.21 13.88
N ALA A 212 -8.80 2.76 14.42
CA ALA A 212 -8.82 2.00 15.67
C ALA A 212 -9.44 2.86 16.80
N PRO A 213 -10.32 2.30 17.64
CA PRO A 213 -11.04 3.05 18.67
C PRO A 213 -10.15 3.45 19.87
N THR A 214 -8.94 2.88 19.97
CA THR A 214 -8.01 3.12 21.08
C THR A 214 -6.84 4.02 20.66
N GLY A 215 -6.39 4.88 21.57
CA GLY A 215 -5.44 5.96 21.28
C GLY A 215 -4.15 5.52 20.59
N ALA A 216 -3.52 4.41 21.03
CA ALA A 216 -2.29 3.92 20.41
C ALA A 216 -2.51 3.38 18.98
N GLY A 217 -3.64 2.70 18.72
CA GLY A 217 -3.99 2.23 17.38
C GLY A 217 -4.34 3.38 16.44
N MET A 218 -5.08 4.37 16.95
CA MET A 218 -5.43 5.58 16.19
C MET A 218 -4.18 6.38 15.82
N ALA A 219 -3.27 6.60 16.77
CA ALA A 219 -2.00 7.28 16.53
C ALA A 219 -1.16 6.53 15.49
N SER A 220 -1.07 5.19 15.60
CA SER A 220 -0.37 4.34 14.63
C SER A 220 -0.93 4.51 13.22
N SER A 221 -2.26 4.49 13.07
CA SER A 221 -2.95 4.70 11.79
C SER A 221 -2.70 6.09 11.18
N ILE A 222 -2.75 7.13 12.00
CA ILE A 222 -2.49 8.53 11.57
C ILE A 222 -1.03 8.69 11.15
N ILE A 223 -0.08 8.20 11.95
CA ILE A 223 1.37 8.26 11.65
C ILE A 223 1.65 7.53 10.34
N PHE A 224 1.07 6.35 10.14
CA PHE A 224 1.21 5.59 8.91
C PHE A 224 0.67 6.33 7.68
N PHE A 225 -0.49 6.98 7.82
CA PHE A 225 -1.05 7.83 6.79
C PHE A 225 -0.12 9.00 6.45
N LEU A 226 0.34 9.75 7.45
CA LEU A 226 1.25 10.88 7.28
C LEU A 226 2.56 10.44 6.60
N GLY A 227 3.12 9.29 6.99
CA GLY A 227 4.27 8.70 6.32
C GLY A 227 4.01 8.40 4.85
N LYS A 228 2.88 7.75 4.54
CA LYS A 228 2.46 7.47 3.15
C LYS A 228 2.24 8.74 2.32
N ARG A 229 1.86 9.87 2.94
CA ARG A 229 1.70 11.16 2.22
C ARG A 229 3.02 11.88 2.04
N SER A 230 3.86 11.82 3.07
CA SER A 230 5.19 12.42 3.06
C SER A 230 6.01 11.94 1.88
N LEU A 231 5.82 10.69 1.45
CA LEU A 231 6.43 10.13 0.24
C LEU A 231 6.30 11.01 -1.01
N PHE A 232 5.20 11.74 -1.18
CA PHE A 232 4.92 12.52 -2.40
C PHE A 232 5.24 14.01 -2.26
N ILE A 233 5.85 14.41 -1.13
CA ILE A 233 6.29 15.78 -0.92
C ILE A 233 7.60 16.01 -1.66
N ASP A 234 7.56 16.94 -2.60
CA ASP A 234 8.75 17.44 -3.30
C ASP A 234 9.28 18.68 -2.56
N PRO A 235 10.48 18.62 -1.94
CA PRO A 235 11.02 19.73 -1.15
C PRO A 235 11.63 20.86 -1.99
N THR A 236 11.72 20.70 -3.31
CA THR A 236 12.42 21.67 -4.18
C THR A 236 11.46 22.74 -4.69
N ASN A 237 11.80 24.00 -4.42
CA ASN A 237 11.07 25.16 -4.93
C ASN A 237 11.35 25.43 -6.40
#